data_AF-A0A0S9LWT3-F1
#
_entry.id   AF-A0A0S9LWT3-F1
#
_cell.length_a   1.000
_cell.length_b   1.000
_cell.length_c   1.000
_cell.angle_alpha   90.00
_cell.angle_beta   90.00
_cell.angle_gamma   90.00
#
_symmetry.space_group_name_H-M   'P 1'
#
loop_
_entity.id
_entity.type
_entity.pdbx_description
1 polymer ?
#
loop_
_entity_poly.entity_id
_entity_poly.type
_entity_poly.pdbx_seq_one_letter_code
_entity_poly.pdbx_strand_id
1 'polypeptide(L)'
;MQFTQKKRSSIHTFDFQTDTLTFEYKDRGGSGEIEASYSDVAGKPSIRIDENTWWRNLGGLWIVIGLLQVGFAIANAEPLAGRGFWLLAGCICLVVFRFTRISYSVFPTSSGTLFVIQGEKHHDTIVKELMERRRSQLKQWYGAINVNGEPDKEIARFRWLVAQKALTQQEADMLIATFQASLEQQDRGVRALSHLH
;
A
#
# COMPACT_ATOMS: atom_id res chain seq x y z
N MET A 1 -18.45 1.67 -5.10
CA MET A 1 -18.35 0.20 -4.95
C MET A 1 -17.68 -0.03 -3.62
N GLN A 2 -18.28 -0.84 -2.75
CA GLN A 2 -17.84 -0.89 -1.35
C GLN A 2 -17.25 -2.24 -0.98
N PHE A 3 -16.12 -2.22 -0.25
CA PHE A 3 -15.52 -3.40 0.35
C PHE A 3 -15.27 -3.15 1.83
N THR A 4 -15.61 -4.12 2.68
CA THR A 4 -15.32 -4.07 4.12
C THR A 4 -14.41 -5.22 4.50
N GLN A 5 -13.25 -4.92 5.05
CA GLN A 5 -12.32 -5.89 5.61
C GLN A 5 -12.41 -5.84 7.13
N LYS A 6 -12.56 -7.00 7.77
CA LYS A 6 -12.55 -7.12 9.23
C LYS A 6 -11.51 -8.14 9.67
N LYS A 7 -10.54 -7.69 10.46
CA LYS A 7 -9.57 -8.57 11.11
C LYS A 7 -9.47 -8.19 12.59
N ARG A 8 -10.03 -9.05 13.44
CA ARG A 8 -10.12 -8.85 14.90
C ARG A 8 -10.87 -7.55 15.25
N SER A 9 -10.18 -6.61 15.91
CA SER A 9 -10.71 -5.31 16.33
C SER A 9 -10.54 -4.23 15.25
N SER A 10 -9.86 -4.53 14.14
CA SER A 10 -9.66 -3.61 13.03
C SER A 10 -10.71 -3.85 11.94
N ILE A 11 -11.44 -2.78 11.59
CA ILE A 11 -12.44 -2.75 10.52
C ILE A 11 -12.05 -1.65 9.55
N HIS A 12 -11.82 -2.01 8.29
CA HIS A 12 -11.47 -1.09 7.23
C HIS A 12 -12.54 -1.14 6.15
N THR A 13 -13.11 0.00 5.79
CA THR A 13 -14.12 0.12 4.73
C THR A 13 -13.55 0.97 3.61
N PHE A 14 -13.63 0.44 2.39
CA PHE A 14 -13.22 1.10 1.17
C PHE A 14 -14.46 1.38 0.33
N ASP A 15 -14.78 2.64 0.10
CA ASP A 15 -15.80 3.03 -0.87
C ASP A 15 -15.18 3.69 -2.10
N PHE A 16 -15.17 2.93 -3.18
CA PHE A 16 -14.68 3.35 -4.47
C PHE A 16 -15.75 4.15 -5.21
N GLN A 17 -15.68 5.48 -5.10
CA GLN A 17 -16.48 6.40 -5.89
C GLN A 17 -15.85 6.61 -7.27
N THR A 18 -16.50 7.40 -8.13
CA THR A 18 -16.05 7.62 -9.51
C THR A 18 -14.63 8.19 -9.57
N ASP A 19 -14.36 9.26 -8.82
CA ASP A 19 -13.10 10.02 -8.90
C ASP A 19 -12.25 9.96 -7.62
N THR A 20 -12.87 9.59 -6.50
CA THR A 20 -12.24 9.52 -5.18
C THR A 20 -12.47 8.16 -4.52
N LEU A 21 -11.60 7.84 -3.57
CA LEU A 21 -11.73 6.72 -2.65
C LEU A 21 -11.96 7.27 -1.25
N THR A 22 -13.08 6.88 -0.65
CA THR A 22 -13.31 7.09 0.78
C THR A 22 -12.82 5.85 1.54
N PHE A 23 -11.88 6.06 2.46
CA PHE A 23 -11.32 5.03 3.32
C PHE A 23 -11.65 5.34 4.76
N GLU A 24 -12.50 4.50 5.34
CA GLU A 24 -12.80 4.53 6.76
C GLU A 24 -12.01 3.43 7.46
N TYR A 25 -11.36 3.77 8.56
CA TYR A 25 -10.69 2.79 9.41
C TYR A 25 -11.17 2.94 10.85
N LYS A 26 -11.29 1.79 11.52
CA LYS A 26 -11.54 1.68 12.94
C LYS A 26 -10.63 0.60 13.49
N ASP A 27 -9.65 1.00 14.29
CA ASP A 27 -8.70 0.10 14.94
C ASP A 27 -8.65 0.35 16.46
N ARG A 28 -7.65 -0.22 17.15
CA ARG A 28 -7.45 -0.01 18.58
C ARG A 28 -6.89 1.37 18.93
N GLY A 29 -6.23 2.04 17.99
CA GLY A 29 -5.60 3.35 18.15
C GLY A 29 -6.54 4.51 17.83
N GLY A 30 -7.61 4.26 17.07
CA GLY A 30 -8.65 5.25 16.78
C GLY A 30 -9.56 4.84 15.64
N SER A 31 -10.42 5.77 15.25
CA SER A 31 -11.20 5.69 14.04
C SER A 31 -11.06 6.99 13.25
N GLY A 32 -11.05 6.88 11.94
CA GLY A 32 -10.99 8.04 11.06
C GLY A 32 -11.50 7.71 9.67
N GLU A 33 -11.66 8.77 8.91
CA GLU A 33 -12.08 8.74 7.51
C GLU A 33 -11.09 9.58 6.70
N ILE A 34 -10.70 9.04 5.55
CA ILE A 34 -9.76 9.68 4.63
C ILE A 34 -10.40 9.62 3.24
N GLU A 35 -10.57 10.78 2.63
CA GLU A 35 -10.91 10.87 1.21
C GLU A 35 -9.62 11.14 0.41
N ALA A 36 -9.34 10.29 -0.58
CA ALA A 36 -8.14 10.39 -1.41
C ALA A 36 -8.48 10.28 -2.90
N SER A 37 -7.81 11.08 -3.74
CA SER A 37 -7.82 10.89 -5.19
C SER A 37 -7.03 9.64 -5.57
N TYR A 38 -7.46 8.89 -6.59
CA TYR A 38 -6.73 7.72 -7.05
C TYR A 38 -5.34 8.06 -7.60
N SER A 39 -5.19 9.25 -8.19
CA SER A 39 -3.93 9.77 -8.71
C SER A 39 -2.85 9.95 -7.62
N ASP A 40 -3.27 10.29 -6.39
CA ASP A 40 -2.40 10.55 -5.24
C ASP A 40 -1.92 9.27 -4.54
N VAL A 41 -2.54 8.12 -4.86
CA VAL A 41 -2.16 6.83 -4.29
C VAL A 41 -0.79 6.42 -4.82
N ALA A 42 0.12 6.04 -3.93
CA ALA A 42 1.43 5.53 -4.36
C ALA A 42 1.31 4.21 -5.15
N GLY A 43 2.06 4.10 -6.25
CA GLY A 43 2.05 2.90 -7.10
C GLY A 43 2.73 1.66 -6.50
N LYS A 44 3.47 1.82 -5.38
CA LYS A 44 4.11 0.72 -4.65
C LYS A 44 3.64 0.74 -3.20
N PRO A 45 3.05 -0.36 -2.69
CA PRO A 45 2.73 -0.45 -1.27
C PRO A 45 4.01 -0.58 -0.44
N SER A 46 4.01 0.04 0.74
CA SER A 46 4.91 -0.32 1.83
C SER A 46 4.25 -1.39 2.70
N ILE A 47 5.02 -2.24 3.37
CA ILE A 47 4.47 -3.29 4.24
C ILE A 47 4.63 -2.84 5.68
N ARG A 48 3.52 -2.78 6.42
CA ARG A 48 3.52 -2.52 7.86
C ARG A 48 3.01 -3.75 8.59
N ILE A 49 3.77 -4.23 9.56
CA ILE A 49 3.39 -5.39 10.38
C ILE A 49 3.01 -4.84 11.75
N ASP A 50 1.76 -5.03 12.14
CA ASP A 50 1.33 -4.79 13.52
C ASP A 50 1.53 -6.06 14.34
N GLU A 51 2.32 -5.92 15.40
CA GLU A 51 2.66 -7.01 16.31
C GLU A 51 1.96 -6.78 17.64
N ASN A 52 1.23 -7.79 18.11
CA ASN A 52 0.67 -7.74 19.45
C ASN A 52 1.77 -7.98 20.50
N THR A 53 2.44 -6.92 20.92
CA THR A 53 3.54 -6.95 21.89
C THR A 53 3.10 -7.50 23.26
N TRP A 54 1.81 -7.45 23.60
CA TRP A 54 1.28 -8.02 24.85
C TRP A 54 1.56 -9.52 24.95
N TRP A 55 1.23 -10.30 23.91
CA TRP A 55 1.47 -11.75 23.93
C TRP A 55 2.96 -12.11 23.95
N ARG A 56 3.80 -11.29 23.32
CA ARG A 56 5.26 -11.44 23.38
C ARG A 56 5.78 -11.20 24.80
N ASN A 57 5.36 -10.11 25.44
CA ASN A 57 5.80 -9.74 26.78
C ASN A 57 5.28 -10.75 27.82
N LEU A 58 4.00 -11.13 27.73
CA LEU A 58 3.38 -12.11 28.61
C LEU A 58 4.02 -13.51 28.43
N GLY A 59 4.27 -13.93 27.19
CA GLY A 59 4.96 -15.19 26.90
C GLY A 59 6.38 -15.22 27.46
N GLY A 60 7.14 -14.13 27.29
CA GLY A 60 8.47 -13.99 27.88
C GLY A 60 8.46 -14.05 29.41
N LEU A 61 7.51 -13.37 30.05
CA LEU A 61 7.34 -13.40 31.50
C LEU A 61 7.11 -14.84 32.01
N TRP A 62 6.21 -15.59 31.37
CA TRP A 62 5.93 -16.97 31.77
C TRP A 62 7.11 -17.92 31.56
N ILE A 63 7.90 -17.70 30.50
CA ILE A 63 9.14 -18.46 30.28
C ILE A 63 10.15 -18.17 31.40
N VAL A 64 10.35 -16.90 31.78
CA VAL A 64 11.28 -16.54 32.86
C VAL A 64 10.83 -17.15 34.19
N ILE A 65 9.54 -17.07 34.53
CA ILE A 65 8.98 -17.67 35.74
C ILE A 65 9.18 -19.19 35.73
N GLY A 66 8.89 -19.84 34.60
CA GLY A 66 9.09 -21.27 34.44
C GLY A 66 10.56 -21.68 34.60
N LEU A 67 11.49 -20.91 34.04
CA LEU A 67 12.93 -21.15 34.18
C LEU A 67 13.39 -21.00 35.63
N LEU A 68 12.92 -19.97 36.35
CA LEU A 68 13.25 -19.78 37.77
C LEU A 68 12.71 -20.93 38.62
N GLN A 69 11.48 -21.36 38.37
CA GLN A 69 10.86 -22.45 39.13
C GLN A 69 11.56 -23.79 38.89
N VAL A 70 11.94 -24.07 37.65
CA VAL A 70 12.75 -25.26 37.30
C VAL A 70 14.16 -25.17 37.89
N GLY A 71 14.81 -24.01 37.82
CA GLY A 71 16.14 -23.79 38.40
C GLY A 71 16.16 -23.97 39.92
N PHE A 72 15.15 -23.42 40.61
CA PHE A 72 15.01 -23.57 42.06
C PHE A 72 14.72 -25.02 42.47
N ALA A 73 13.91 -25.75 41.69
CA ALA A 73 13.66 -27.16 41.91
C ALA A 73 14.93 -28.01 41.83
N ILE A 74 15.76 -27.75 40.81
CA ILE A 74 17.04 -28.44 40.62
C ILE A 74 17.99 -28.14 41.78
N ALA A 75 18.09 -26.86 42.19
CA ALA A 75 18.96 -26.45 43.29
C ALA A 75 18.57 -27.07 44.64
N ASN A 76 17.26 -27.27 44.88
CA ASN A 76 16.74 -27.85 46.12
C ASN A 76 16.45 -29.36 46.03
N ALA A 77 16.88 -30.03 44.94
CA ALA A 77 16.64 -31.46 44.69
C ALA A 77 15.16 -31.89 44.80
N GLU A 78 14.24 -30.98 44.47
CA GLU A 78 12.81 -31.21 44.56
C GLU A 78 12.26 -31.82 43.23
N PRO A 79 11.11 -32.52 43.26
CA PRO A 79 10.53 -33.11 42.05
C PRO A 79 10.24 -32.07 40.97
N LEU A 80 10.63 -32.35 39.72
CA LEU A 80 10.34 -31.50 38.56
C LEU A 80 8.89 -31.62 38.04
N ALA A 81 8.14 -32.60 38.56
CA ALA A 81 6.75 -32.86 38.16
C ALA A 81 5.86 -31.63 38.43
N GLY A 82 5.18 -31.13 37.40
CA GLY A 82 4.27 -29.98 37.48
C GLY A 82 4.90 -28.60 37.30
N ARG A 83 6.23 -28.46 37.35
CA ARG A 83 6.93 -27.16 37.26
C ARG A 83 7.17 -26.67 35.83
N GLY A 84 6.98 -27.53 34.83
CA GLY A 84 7.03 -27.17 33.41
C GLY A 84 5.78 -26.45 32.89
N PHE A 85 4.71 -26.33 33.71
CA PHE A 85 3.45 -25.73 33.28
C PHE A 85 3.61 -24.30 32.77
N TRP A 86 4.37 -23.46 33.48
CA TRP A 86 4.61 -22.07 33.08
C TRP A 86 5.45 -21.95 31.81
N LEU A 87 6.39 -22.87 31.58
CA LEU A 87 7.15 -22.94 30.33
C LEU A 87 6.23 -23.27 29.16
N LEU A 88 5.33 -24.26 29.32
CA LEU A 88 4.34 -24.61 28.30
C LEU A 88 3.38 -23.45 28.03
N ALA A 89 2.88 -22.78 29.08
CA ALA A 89 2.03 -21.61 28.94
C ALA A 89 2.73 -20.46 28.19
N GLY A 90 4.01 -20.21 28.48
CA GLY A 90 4.84 -19.24 27.77
C GLY A 90 5.04 -19.60 26.30
N CYS A 91 5.34 -20.87 26.00
CA CYS A 91 5.44 -21.37 24.63
C CYS A 91 4.13 -21.21 23.85
N ILE A 92 2.99 -21.56 24.46
CA ILE A 92 1.66 -21.36 23.84
C ILE A 92 1.41 -19.87 23.56
N CYS A 93 1.77 -18.97 24.49
CA CYS A 93 1.66 -17.53 24.28
C CYS A 93 2.50 -17.04 23.08
N LEU A 94 3.71 -17.58 22.89
CA LEU A 94 4.55 -17.24 21.73
C LEU A 94 4.02 -17.80 20.41
N VAL A 95 3.43 -19.00 20.44
CA VAL A 95 2.74 -19.57 19.28
C VAL A 95 1.55 -18.69 18.91
N VAL A 96 0.71 -18.31 19.88
CA VAL A 96 -0.40 -17.38 19.67
C VAL A 96 0.11 -16.04 19.16
N PHE A 97 1.19 -15.50 19.72
CA PHE A 97 1.84 -14.27 19.23
C PHE A 97 2.16 -14.35 17.74
N ARG A 98 2.72 -15.48 17.27
CA ARG A 98 3.02 -15.67 15.85
C ARG A 98 1.78 -15.62 14.96
N PHE A 99 0.67 -16.23 15.40
CA PHE A 99 -0.60 -16.19 14.69
C PHE A 99 -1.34 -14.84 14.84
N THR A 100 -0.95 -14.01 15.80
CA THR A 100 -1.58 -12.70 16.04
C THR A 100 -1.10 -11.57 15.17
N ARG A 101 -0.03 -11.77 14.39
CA ARG A 101 0.57 -10.75 13.54
C ARG A 101 -0.38 -10.39 12.39
N ILE A 102 -0.59 -9.09 12.19
CA ILE A 102 -1.38 -8.57 11.06
C ILE A 102 -0.44 -7.78 10.17
N SER A 103 -0.29 -8.23 8.92
CA SER A 103 0.42 -7.47 7.90
C SER A 103 -0.57 -6.59 7.13
N TYR A 104 -0.16 -5.36 6.86
CA TYR A 104 -0.90 -4.36 6.12
C TYR A 104 -0.09 -3.95 4.89
N SER A 105 -0.76 -3.87 3.75
CA SER A 105 -0.28 -3.18 2.54
C SER A 105 -0.66 -1.72 2.67
N VAL A 106 0.34 -0.85 2.78
CA VAL A 106 0.19 0.56 3.12
C VAL A 106 0.48 1.42 1.91
N PHE A 107 -0.53 2.19 1.48
CA PHE A 107 -0.41 3.12 0.36
C PHE A 107 -0.46 4.56 0.88
N PRO A 108 0.66 5.29 0.89
CA PRO A 108 0.63 6.71 1.24
C PRO A 108 -0.17 7.50 0.20
N THR A 109 -0.89 8.51 0.68
CA THR A 109 -1.65 9.50 -0.10
C THR A 109 -1.38 10.90 0.44
N SER A 110 -1.79 11.93 -0.30
CA SER A 110 -1.74 13.33 0.13
C SER A 110 -2.60 13.59 1.39
N SER A 111 -3.79 12.98 1.45
CA SER A 111 -4.75 13.11 2.55
C SER A 111 -4.50 12.18 3.73
N GLY A 112 -3.51 11.27 3.65
CA GLY A 112 -3.21 10.33 4.72
C GLY A 112 -2.57 9.04 4.24
N THR A 113 -2.94 7.92 4.87
CA THR A 113 -2.35 6.62 4.56
C THR A 113 -3.44 5.56 4.52
N LEU A 114 -3.54 4.87 3.38
CA LEU A 114 -4.50 3.79 3.18
C LEU A 114 -3.89 2.47 3.67
N PHE A 115 -4.65 1.72 4.47
CA PHE A 115 -4.22 0.44 5.00
C PHE A 115 -5.08 -0.69 4.46
N VAL A 116 -4.53 -1.58 3.64
CA VAL A 116 -5.22 -2.78 3.15
C VAL A 116 -4.72 -3.99 3.92
N ILE A 117 -5.62 -4.80 4.47
CA ILE A 117 -5.25 -5.93 5.34
C ILE A 117 -4.81 -7.12 4.48
N GLN A 118 -3.57 -7.60 4.66
CA GLN A 118 -3.07 -8.77 3.95
C GLN A 118 -3.69 -10.06 4.49
N GLY A 119 -4.03 -10.97 3.57
CA GLY A 119 -4.61 -12.28 3.86
C GLY A 119 -6.07 -12.23 4.34
N GLU A 120 -6.75 -11.10 4.18
CA GLU A 120 -8.21 -10.97 4.36
C GLU A 120 -8.90 -11.09 2.99
N LYS A 121 -10.22 -11.37 2.98
CA LYS A 121 -11.01 -11.44 1.74
C LYS A 121 -10.85 -10.15 0.93
N HIS A 122 -10.92 -10.29 -0.38
CA HIS A 122 -10.87 -9.17 -1.32
C HIS A 122 -9.59 -8.32 -1.30
N HIS A 123 -8.52 -8.67 -0.56
CA HIS A 123 -7.25 -7.92 -0.59
C HIS A 123 -6.77 -7.68 -2.03
N ASP A 124 -6.64 -8.75 -2.81
CA ASP A 124 -6.13 -8.65 -4.19
C ASP A 124 -7.12 -7.91 -5.09
N THR A 125 -8.42 -8.04 -4.84
CA THR A 125 -9.47 -7.33 -5.58
C THR A 125 -9.41 -5.82 -5.31
N ILE A 126 -9.30 -5.41 -4.04
CA ILE A 126 -9.19 -4.01 -3.62
C ILE A 126 -7.92 -3.40 -4.20
N VAL A 127 -6.77 -4.09 -4.08
CA VAL A 127 -5.50 -3.59 -4.63
C VAL A 127 -5.55 -3.49 -6.15
N LYS A 128 -6.13 -4.49 -6.84
CA LYS A 128 -6.28 -4.46 -8.29
C LYS A 128 -7.17 -3.30 -8.73
N GLU A 129 -8.35 -3.14 -8.12
CA GLU A 129 -9.30 -2.07 -8.43
C GLU A 129 -8.67 -0.69 -8.18
N LEU A 130 -7.97 -0.53 -7.05
CA LEU A 130 -7.25 0.69 -6.70
C LEU A 130 -6.20 1.07 -7.75
N MET A 131 -5.41 0.10 -8.20
CA MET A 131 -4.38 0.33 -9.21
C MET A 131 -4.98 0.58 -10.59
N GLU A 132 -6.09 -0.08 -10.95
CA GLU A 132 -6.78 0.11 -12.22
C GLU A 132 -7.36 1.53 -12.32
N ARG A 133 -8.08 1.98 -11.28
CA ARG A 133 -8.65 3.34 -11.23
C ARG A 133 -7.59 4.42 -11.21
N ARG A 134 -6.50 4.20 -10.47
CA ARG A 134 -5.33 5.07 -10.50
C ARG A 134 -4.77 5.23 -11.90
N ARG A 135 -4.57 4.14 -12.63
CA ARG A 135 -4.06 4.20 -14.03
C ARG A 135 -5.04 4.95 -14.93
N SER A 136 -6.33 4.67 -14.80
CA SER A 136 -7.38 5.34 -15.56
C SER A 136 -7.37 6.85 -15.34
N GLN A 137 -7.33 7.29 -14.08
CA GLN A 137 -7.32 8.72 -13.73
C GLN A 137 -6.02 9.41 -14.18
N LEU A 138 -4.86 8.75 -14.01
CA LEU A 138 -3.58 9.28 -14.53
C LEU A 138 -3.59 9.40 -16.06
N LYS A 139 -4.16 8.42 -16.77
CA LYS A 139 -4.30 8.45 -18.23
C LYS A 139 -5.26 9.54 -18.67
N GLN A 140 -6.37 9.75 -17.97
CA GLN A 140 -7.33 10.81 -18.27
C GLN A 140 -6.73 12.21 -18.08
N TRP A 141 -5.98 12.43 -17.00
CA TRP A 141 -5.45 13.76 -16.67
C TRP A 141 -4.19 14.12 -17.47
N TYR A 142 -3.34 13.13 -17.78
CA TYR A 142 -2.01 13.39 -18.36
C TYR A 142 -1.75 12.70 -19.70
N GLY A 143 -2.70 11.87 -20.19
CA GLY A 143 -2.55 11.12 -21.43
C GLY A 143 -2.89 11.91 -22.70
N ALA A 144 -3.52 13.09 -22.58
CA ALA A 144 -3.73 13.98 -23.71
C ALA A 144 -2.42 14.64 -24.15
N ILE A 145 -2.23 14.84 -25.46
CA ILE A 145 -1.09 15.58 -26.02
C ILE A 145 -1.35 17.07 -25.85
N ASN A 146 -0.40 17.79 -25.25
CA ASN A 146 -0.47 19.25 -25.20
C ASN A 146 0.50 19.84 -26.24
N VAL A 147 -0.06 20.19 -27.41
CA VAL A 147 0.70 20.72 -28.57
C VAL A 147 1.39 22.05 -28.27
N ASN A 148 0.89 22.80 -27.28
CA ASN A 148 1.47 24.08 -26.86
C ASN A 148 2.51 23.95 -25.73
N GLY A 149 2.78 22.72 -25.27
CA GLY A 149 3.74 22.44 -24.21
C GLY A 149 5.19 22.46 -24.68
N GLU A 150 6.13 22.67 -23.75
CA GLU A 150 7.56 22.52 -24.04
C GLU A 150 7.87 21.06 -24.40
N PRO A 151 8.59 20.80 -25.51
CA PRO A 151 8.76 19.44 -26.01
C PRO A 151 9.39 18.47 -25.00
N ASP A 152 10.40 18.93 -24.26
CA ASP A 152 11.08 18.11 -23.26
C ASP A 152 10.18 17.76 -22.07
N LYS A 153 9.29 18.68 -21.67
CA LYS A 153 8.33 18.46 -20.58
C LYS A 153 7.25 17.45 -20.98
N GLU A 154 6.79 17.49 -22.22
CA GLU A 154 5.80 16.54 -22.75
C GLU A 154 6.39 15.12 -22.84
N ILE A 155 7.60 14.97 -23.36
CA ILE A 155 8.30 13.66 -23.43
C ILE A 155 8.56 13.12 -22.02
N ALA A 156 9.01 13.98 -21.09
CA ALA A 156 9.22 13.59 -19.70
C ALA A 156 7.91 13.14 -19.03
N ARG A 157 6.77 13.80 -19.32
CA ARG A 157 5.44 13.39 -18.82
C ARG A 157 5.05 12.00 -19.30
N PHE A 158 5.22 11.68 -20.58
CA PHE A 158 4.91 10.35 -21.10
C PHE A 158 5.82 9.27 -20.49
N ARG A 159 7.12 9.54 -20.35
CA ARG A 159 8.05 8.64 -19.64
C ARG A 159 7.67 8.43 -18.18
N TRP A 160 7.23 9.49 -17.50
CA TRP A 160 6.72 9.39 -16.12
C TRP A 160 5.45 8.52 -16.05
N LEU A 161 4.51 8.65 -17.00
CA LEU A 161 3.31 7.79 -17.05
C LEU A 161 3.65 6.32 -17.27
N VAL A 162 4.68 5.99 -18.05
CA VAL A 162 5.20 4.62 -18.16
C VAL A 162 5.77 4.14 -16.83
N ALA A 163 6.56 4.96 -16.15
CA ALA A 163 7.10 4.62 -14.83
C ALA A 163 5.99 4.36 -13.79
N GLN A 164 4.86 5.08 -13.90
CA GLN A 164 3.68 4.87 -13.06
C GLN A 164 2.79 3.69 -13.50
N LYS A 165 3.16 2.99 -14.59
CA LYS A 165 2.37 1.92 -15.24
C LYS A 165 1.00 2.38 -15.73
N ALA A 166 0.82 3.67 -15.98
CA ALA A 166 -0.40 4.25 -16.55
C ALA A 166 -0.45 4.12 -18.07
N LEU A 167 0.72 4.07 -18.72
CA LEU A 167 0.88 3.80 -20.15
C LEU A 167 1.88 2.65 -20.36
N THR A 168 1.69 1.91 -21.45
CA THR A 168 2.72 1.00 -21.96
C THR A 168 3.84 1.78 -22.65
N GLN A 169 5.03 1.19 -22.76
CA GLN A 169 6.14 1.80 -23.51
C GLN A 169 5.73 2.08 -24.96
N GLN A 170 5.00 1.16 -25.59
CA GLN A 170 4.53 1.29 -26.98
C GLN A 170 3.55 2.46 -27.15
N GLU A 171 2.57 2.62 -26.24
CA GLU A 171 1.65 3.76 -26.27
C GLU A 171 2.41 5.08 -26.08
N ALA A 172 3.38 5.13 -25.15
CA ALA A 172 4.17 6.32 -24.91
C ALA A 172 5.03 6.70 -26.11
N ASP A 173 5.68 5.73 -26.75
CA ASP A 173 6.50 5.95 -27.95
C ASP A 173 5.65 6.47 -29.12
N MET A 174 4.44 5.95 -29.29
CA MET A 174 3.49 6.43 -30.31
C MET A 174 3.03 7.86 -30.05
N LEU A 175 2.74 8.21 -28.79
CA LEU A 175 2.36 9.57 -28.40
C LEU A 175 3.53 10.55 -28.59
N ILE A 176 4.75 10.15 -28.23
CA ILE A 176 5.96 10.95 -28.44
C ILE A 176 6.20 11.19 -29.93
N ALA A 177 6.11 10.15 -30.77
CA ALA A 177 6.28 10.28 -32.21
C ALA A 177 5.22 11.19 -32.84
N THR A 178 3.95 11.04 -32.44
CA THR A 178 2.85 11.90 -32.90
C THR A 178 3.08 13.36 -32.51
N PHE A 179 3.55 13.61 -31.28
CA PHE A 179 3.86 14.94 -30.81
C PHE A 179 5.06 15.56 -31.55
N GLN A 180 6.14 14.81 -31.75
CA GLN A 180 7.30 15.26 -32.54
C GLN A 180 6.91 15.60 -33.99
N ALA A 181 6.08 14.77 -34.64
CA ALA A 181 5.57 15.05 -35.97
C ALA A 181 4.73 16.35 -36.03
N SER A 182 3.94 16.63 -35.00
CA SER A 182 3.16 17.88 -34.91
C SER A 182 4.05 19.12 -34.77
N LEU A 183 5.16 19.03 -34.01
CA LEU A 183 6.15 20.10 -33.89
C LEU A 183 6.87 20.37 -35.21
N GLU A 184 7.26 19.31 -35.95
CA GLU A 184 7.87 19.45 -37.27
C GLU A 184 6.94 20.11 -38.29
N GLN A 185 5.64 19.78 -38.25
CA GLN A 185 4.63 20.44 -39.09
C GLN A 185 4.48 21.93 -38.74
N GLN A 186 4.50 22.27 -37.45
CA GLN A 186 4.41 23.65 -36.98
C GLN A 186 5.62 24.49 -37.41
N ASP A 187 6.85 23.96 -37.27
CA ASP A 187 8.07 24.63 -37.72
C ASP A 187 8.09 24.83 -39.25
N ARG A 188 7.67 23.83 -40.04
CA ARG A 188 7.56 23.95 -41.50
C ARG A 188 6.55 25.02 -41.92
N GLY A 189 5.40 25.11 -41.23
CA GLY A 189 4.39 26.13 -41.50
C GLY A 189 4.90 27.55 -41.22
N VAL A 190 5.64 27.74 -40.12
CA VAL A 190 6.26 29.03 -39.77
C VAL A 190 7.31 29.43 -40.81
N ARG A 191 8.18 28.50 -41.22
CA ARG A 191 9.19 28.78 -42.26
C ARG A 191 8.57 29.13 -43.61
N ALA A 192 7.52 28.43 -44.03
CA ALA A 192 6.83 28.72 -45.29
C ALA A 192 6.23 30.14 -45.33
N LEU A 193 5.71 30.64 -44.20
CA LEU A 193 5.19 32.00 -44.08
C LEU A 193 6.30 33.07 -44.05
N SER A 194 7.48 32.74 -43.51
CA SER A 194 8.63 33.67 -43.50
C SER A 194 9.27 33.89 -44.88
N HIS A 195 9.03 33.01 -45.85
CA HIS A 195 9.54 33.15 -47.22
C HIS A 195 8.59 33.92 -48.17
N LEU A 196 7.43 34.36 -47.69
CA LEU A 196 6.43 35.11 -48.45
C LEU A 196 6.43 36.63 -48.15
N HIS A 197 7.31 37.10 -47.26
CA HIS A 197 7.61 38.52 -47.00
C HIS A 197 9.04 38.85 -47.43
#